data_AF-A0A3S4FV33-F1
#
_entry.id   AF-A0A3S4FV33-F1
#
_cell.length_a   1.000
_cell.length_b   1.000
_cell.length_c   1.000
_cell.angle_alpha   90.00
_cell.angle_beta   90.00
_cell.angle_gamma   90.00
#
_symmetry.space_group_name_H-M   'P 1'
#
loop_
_entity.id
_entity.type
_entity.pdbx_description
1 polymer ?
#
loop_
_entity_poly.entity_id
_entity_poly.type
_entity_poly.pdbx_seq_one_letter_code
_entity_poly.pdbx_strand_id
1 'polypeptide(L)'
;MTKRVMSVGGYPVTVLTPEDGGAGGDVTSDQITDASEVGKKLLTASDDAAARQAIGAGTSSLKVGTAETDAKAGNYKPAAADISDASDIGQQILKAADAAAVKALLGL
;
A
#
# COMPACT_ATOMS: atom_id res chain seq x y z
N MET A 1 6.15 4.91 -53.05
CA MET A 1 7.33 5.34 -53.84
C MET A 1 8.58 4.91 -53.09
N THR A 2 9.45 4.12 -53.71
CA THR A 2 10.70 3.67 -53.10
C THR A 2 11.74 4.80 -53.19
N LYS A 3 12.34 5.19 -52.07
CA LYS A 3 13.45 6.16 -52.06
C LYS A 3 14.77 5.40 -52.12
N ARG A 4 15.70 5.84 -52.97
CA ARG A 4 17.06 5.27 -53.06
C ARG A 4 17.98 6.05 -52.11
N VAL A 5 18.73 5.33 -51.28
CA VAL A 5 19.78 5.93 -50.42
C VAL A 5 21.09 5.92 -51.19
N MET A 6 21.82 7.04 -51.20
CA MET A 6 23.14 7.17 -51.85
C MET A 6 24.11 7.90 -50.90
N SER A 7 25.25 7.28 -50.62
CA SER A 7 26.37 7.91 -49.92
C SER A 7 27.12 8.82 -50.89
N VAL A 8 27.26 10.11 -50.57
CA VAL A 8 27.97 11.07 -51.43
C VAL A 8 29.50 11.00 -51.21
N GLY A 9 29.96 10.29 -50.16
CA GLY A 9 31.37 10.27 -49.74
C GLY A 9 32.07 8.91 -49.79
N GLY A 10 31.47 7.89 -50.41
CA GLY A 10 32.06 6.55 -50.51
C GLY A 10 32.10 5.76 -49.19
N TYR A 11 31.58 6.32 -48.10
CA TYR A 11 31.39 5.59 -46.85
C TYR A 11 30.29 4.54 -46.99
N PRO A 12 30.43 3.36 -46.36
CA PRO A 12 29.37 2.38 -46.29
C PRO A 12 28.15 2.99 -45.60
N VAL A 13 26.96 2.75 -46.15
CA VAL A 13 25.68 3.13 -45.54
C VAL A 13 25.01 1.87 -45.00
N THR A 14 24.71 1.88 -43.71
CA THR A 14 23.84 0.88 -43.10
C THR A 14 22.43 1.47 -43.03
N VAL A 15 21.45 0.76 -43.59
CA VAL A 15 20.03 1.13 -43.49
C VAL A 15 19.42 0.24 -42.43
N LEU A 16 18.89 0.83 -41.36
CA LEU A 16 18.08 0.09 -40.40
C LEU A 16 16.75 -0.26 -41.06
N THR A 17 16.41 -1.53 -41.08
CA THR A 17 15.05 -1.97 -41.37
C THR A 17 14.21 -1.97 -40.09
N PRO A 18 12.87 -2.07 -40.18
CA PRO A 18 12.04 -2.24 -38.99
C PRO A 18 12.43 -3.44 -38.13
N GLU A 19 13.05 -4.49 -38.69
CA GLU A 19 13.59 -5.60 -37.89
C GLU A 19 14.89 -5.24 -37.15
N ASP A 20 15.72 -4.34 -37.67
CA ASP A 20 16.93 -3.84 -37.00
C ASP A 20 16.61 -2.81 -35.88
N GLY A 21 15.46 -2.15 -35.96
CA GLY A 21 14.96 -1.20 -34.96
C GLY A 21 14.29 -1.83 -33.74
N GLY A 22 14.37 -3.16 -33.61
CA GLY A 22 13.46 -3.93 -32.78
C GLY A 22 12.12 -4.04 -33.49
N ALA A 23 11.95 -5.14 -34.24
CA ALA A 23 10.66 -5.52 -34.80
C ALA A 23 9.57 -5.34 -33.72
N GLY A 24 8.40 -4.83 -34.12
CA GLY A 24 7.24 -4.62 -33.25
C GLY A 24 6.69 -5.93 -32.66
N GLY A 25 7.45 -6.53 -31.75
CA GLY A 25 7.07 -7.59 -30.85
C GLY A 25 6.79 -7.03 -29.46
N ASP A 26 6.25 -7.89 -28.60
CA ASP A 26 5.90 -7.49 -27.24
C ASP A 26 7.14 -7.03 -26.46
N VAL A 27 7.00 -5.91 -25.75
CA VAL A 27 8.01 -5.46 -24.80
C VAL A 27 7.85 -6.28 -23.53
N THR A 28 8.86 -7.08 -23.21
CA THR A 28 8.93 -7.86 -21.97
C THR A 28 9.46 -7.01 -20.82
N SER A 29 9.11 -7.37 -19.58
CA SER A 29 9.65 -6.71 -18.38
C SER A 29 11.18 -6.76 -18.30
N ASP A 30 11.82 -7.76 -18.92
CA ASP A 30 13.27 -7.92 -18.93
C ASP A 30 13.98 -6.86 -19.76
N GLN A 31 13.29 -6.34 -20.79
CA GLN A 31 13.78 -5.25 -21.64
C GLN A 31 13.71 -3.88 -20.95
N ILE A 32 13.00 -3.77 -19.83
CA ILE A 32 12.97 -2.57 -19.00
C ILE A 32 14.16 -2.63 -18.04
N THR A 33 15.35 -2.37 -18.56
CA THR A 33 16.61 -2.65 -17.86
C THR A 33 16.84 -1.77 -16.64
N ASP A 34 16.22 -0.59 -16.57
CA ASP A 34 16.26 0.34 -15.45
C ASP A 34 15.17 0.08 -14.38
N ALA A 35 14.21 -0.83 -14.66
CA ALA A 35 13.23 -1.23 -13.68
C ALA A 35 13.85 -2.09 -12.57
N SER A 36 13.43 -1.83 -11.34
CA SER A 36 13.77 -2.67 -10.20
C SER A 36 13.15 -4.06 -10.32
N GLU A 37 13.67 -5.01 -9.54
CA GLU A 37 13.11 -6.35 -9.46
C GLU A 37 11.62 -6.34 -9.04
N VAL A 38 11.26 -5.45 -8.10
CA VAL A 38 9.86 -5.23 -7.68
C VAL A 38 9.01 -4.72 -8.84
N GLY A 39 9.52 -3.75 -9.62
CA GLY A 39 8.81 -3.21 -10.77
C GLY A 39 8.54 -4.27 -11.85
N LYS A 40 9.52 -5.13 -12.13
CA LYS A 40 9.38 -6.24 -13.09
C LYS A 40 8.39 -7.30 -12.59
N LYS A 41 8.43 -7.65 -11.30
CA LYS A 41 7.47 -8.56 -10.67
C LYS A 41 6.04 -8.01 -10.70
N LEU A 42 5.87 -6.71 -10.51
CA LEU A 42 4.56 -6.07 -10.57
C LEU A 42 4.01 -6.05 -12.00
N LEU A 43 4.85 -5.77 -12.99
CA LEU A 43 4.44 -5.74 -14.41
C LEU A 43 4.02 -7.12 -14.94
N THR A 44 4.56 -8.20 -14.34
CA THR A 44 4.30 -9.59 -14.75
C THR A 44 3.33 -10.33 -13.82
N ALA A 45 2.71 -9.63 -12.87
CA ALA A 45 1.75 -10.23 -11.95
C ALA A 45 0.50 -10.75 -12.69
N SER A 46 0.12 -12.00 -12.44
CA SER A 46 -1.05 -12.65 -13.06
C SER A 46 -2.38 -12.15 -12.53
N ASP A 47 -2.40 -11.59 -11.33
CA ASP A 47 -3.58 -11.20 -10.59
C ASP A 47 -3.22 -10.21 -9.45
N ASP A 48 -4.25 -9.68 -8.81
CA ASP A 48 -4.10 -8.71 -7.72
C ASP A 48 -3.33 -9.27 -6.51
N ALA A 49 -3.39 -10.58 -6.26
CA ALA A 49 -2.70 -11.19 -5.13
C ALA A 49 -1.19 -11.31 -5.39
N ALA A 50 -0.80 -11.66 -6.62
CA ALA A 50 0.59 -11.63 -7.06
C ALA A 50 1.15 -10.20 -7.05
N ALA A 51 0.36 -9.22 -7.51
CA ALA A 51 0.75 -7.81 -7.49
C ALA A 51 0.99 -7.29 -6.06
N ARG A 52 0.10 -7.61 -5.12
CA ARG A 52 0.27 -7.26 -3.70
C ARG A 52 1.52 -7.89 -3.10
N GLN A 53 1.76 -9.17 -3.38
CA GLN A 53 2.98 -9.87 -2.92
C GLN A 53 4.25 -9.22 -3.47
N ALA A 54 4.25 -8.80 -4.74
CA ALA A 54 5.41 -8.15 -5.36
C ALA A 54 5.85 -6.88 -4.63
N ILE A 55 4.89 -6.10 -4.12
CA ILE A 55 5.16 -4.86 -3.35
C ILE A 55 5.21 -5.07 -1.83
N GLY A 56 5.12 -6.31 -1.35
CA GLY A 56 5.08 -6.62 0.08
C GLY A 56 3.80 -6.15 0.79
N ALA A 57 2.72 -5.89 0.04
CA ALA A 57 1.44 -5.51 0.61
C ALA A 57 0.66 -6.76 1.04
N GLY A 58 0.09 -6.71 2.24
CA GLY A 58 -0.92 -7.69 2.66
C GLY A 58 -2.29 -7.38 2.05
N THR A 59 -3.23 -8.33 2.17
CA THR A 59 -4.66 -8.02 2.02
C THR A 59 -5.11 -7.29 3.28
N SER A 60 -5.60 -6.06 3.16
CA SER A 60 -6.23 -5.37 4.29
C SER A 60 -7.54 -6.07 4.65
N SER A 61 -7.46 -7.10 5.50
CA SER A 61 -8.63 -7.82 6.05
C SER A 61 -9.14 -7.16 7.33
N LEU A 62 -8.77 -5.89 7.58
CA LEU A 62 -9.20 -5.15 8.77
C LEU A 62 -10.70 -4.85 8.66
N LYS A 63 -11.48 -5.52 9.50
CA LYS A 63 -12.88 -5.21 9.69
C LYS A 63 -13.01 -4.15 10.79
N VAL A 64 -13.58 -3.00 10.46
CA VAL A 64 -13.96 -1.98 11.44
C VAL A 64 -15.35 -2.31 11.97
N GLY A 65 -15.52 -2.34 13.28
CA GLY A 65 -16.81 -2.71 13.88
C GLY A 65 -16.80 -2.70 15.41
N THR A 66 -17.77 -3.39 15.98
CA THR A 66 -18.01 -3.44 17.43
C THR A 66 -17.71 -4.80 18.05
N ALA A 67 -17.37 -5.82 17.25
CA ALA A 67 -16.94 -7.10 17.81
C ALA A 67 -15.55 -6.98 18.46
N GLU A 68 -15.24 -7.88 19.39
CA GLU A 68 -13.95 -7.87 20.10
C GLU A 68 -12.74 -8.05 19.16
N THR A 69 -12.93 -8.76 18.05
CA THR A 69 -11.89 -9.00 17.04
C THR A 69 -11.85 -7.92 15.95
N ASP A 70 -12.79 -6.99 15.96
CA ASP A 70 -12.82 -5.91 14.97
C ASP A 70 -11.90 -4.76 15.42
N ALA A 71 -11.30 -4.09 14.44
CA ALA A 71 -10.66 -2.80 14.71
C ALA A 71 -11.72 -1.79 15.16
N LYS A 72 -11.41 -0.99 16.18
CA LYS A 72 -12.25 0.14 16.58
C LYS A 72 -12.18 1.26 15.54
N ALA A 73 -13.27 2.01 15.38
CA ALA A 73 -13.32 3.15 14.47
C ALA A 73 -12.27 4.21 14.85
N GLY A 74 -11.79 4.98 13.87
CA GLY A 74 -10.75 6.00 14.10
C GLY A 74 -11.15 7.13 15.07
N ASN A 75 -12.45 7.31 15.32
CA ASN A 75 -12.99 8.24 16.30
C ASN A 75 -13.38 7.59 17.64
N TYR A 76 -13.05 6.31 17.85
CA TYR A 76 -13.37 5.58 19.08
C TYR A 76 -12.82 6.29 20.31
N LYS A 77 -13.67 6.37 21.33
CA LYS A 77 -13.34 6.90 22.66
C LYS A 77 -13.63 5.76 23.64
N PRO A 78 -12.62 5.16 24.30
CA PRO A 78 -12.89 4.14 25.31
C PRO A 78 -13.70 4.75 26.44
N ALA A 79 -14.73 4.03 26.88
CA ALA A 79 -15.44 4.36 28.10
C ALA A 79 -14.52 4.06 29.30
N ALA A 80 -14.75 4.70 30.45
CA ALA A 80 -14.00 4.36 31.67
C ALA A 80 -14.17 2.88 32.09
N ALA A 81 -15.26 2.22 31.65
CA ALA A 81 -15.47 0.78 31.85
C ALA A 81 -14.56 -0.10 30.97
N ASP A 82 -14.02 0.44 29.88
CA ASP A 82 -13.14 -0.28 28.95
C ASP A 82 -11.68 -0.35 29.47
N ILE A 83 -11.37 0.28 30.61
CA ILE A 83 -10.04 0.31 31.23
C ILE A 83 -9.92 -0.88 32.19
N SER A 84 -9.54 -2.04 31.66
CA SER A 84 -9.57 -3.33 32.37
C SER A 84 -8.56 -3.45 33.52
N ASP A 85 -7.51 -2.63 33.53
CA ASP A 85 -6.47 -2.60 34.56
C ASP A 85 -6.70 -1.52 35.63
N ALA A 86 -7.77 -0.72 35.50
CA ALA A 86 -8.17 0.23 36.53
C ALA A 86 -8.92 -0.47 37.68
N SER A 87 -8.70 0.00 38.90
CA SER A 87 -9.51 -0.41 40.05
C SER A 87 -10.94 0.13 39.95
N ASP A 88 -11.88 -0.51 40.65
CA ASP A 88 -13.27 -0.06 40.70
C ASP A 88 -13.39 1.40 41.14
N ILE A 89 -12.61 1.81 42.16
CA ILE A 89 -12.60 3.20 42.63
C ILE A 89 -12.04 4.15 41.56
N GLY A 90 -11.01 3.74 40.82
CA GLY A 90 -10.44 4.52 39.72
C GLY A 90 -11.46 4.75 38.60
N GLN A 91 -12.21 3.70 38.21
CA GLN A 91 -13.28 3.84 37.23
C GLN A 91 -14.42 4.73 37.74
N GLN A 92 -14.76 4.67 39.03
CA GLN A 92 -15.80 5.54 39.62
C GLN A 92 -15.38 7.00 39.62
N ILE A 93 -14.12 7.31 39.96
CA ILE A 93 -13.58 8.68 39.91
C ILE A 93 -13.62 9.22 38.47
N LEU A 94 -13.24 8.42 37.47
CA LEU A 94 -13.26 8.83 36.06
C LEU A 94 -14.67 9.10 35.53
N LYS A 95 -15.69 8.46 36.12
CA LYS A 95 -17.11 8.64 35.77
C LYS A 95 -17.80 9.73 36.60
N ALA A 96 -17.14 10.28 37.62
CA ALA A 96 -17.74 11.26 38.52
C ALA A 96 -18.09 12.54 37.76
N ALA A 97 -19.32 13.04 37.96
CA ALA A 97 -19.82 14.21 37.24
C ALA A 97 -19.14 15.53 37.66
N ASP A 98 -18.67 15.60 38.91
CA ASP A 98 -18.07 16.80 39.50
C ASP A 98 -17.20 16.46 40.72
N ALA A 99 -16.60 17.50 41.31
CA ALA A 99 -15.75 17.37 42.47
C ALA A 99 -16.49 16.93 43.75
N ALA A 100 -17.80 17.20 43.89
CA ALA A 100 -18.57 16.76 45.04
C ALA A 100 -18.81 15.25 44.98
N ALA A 101 -19.09 14.70 43.80
CA ALA A 101 -19.18 13.27 43.57
C ALA A 101 -17.85 12.55 43.87
N VAL A 102 -16.72 13.13 43.46
CA VAL A 102 -15.39 12.59 43.81
C VAL A 102 -15.15 12.61 45.31
N LYS A 103 -15.48 13.71 46.00
CA LYS A 103 -15.33 13.81 47.46
C LYS A 103 -16.19 12.77 48.19
N ALA A 104 -17.44 12.61 47.78
CA ALA A 104 -18.34 11.59 48.33
C ALA A 104 -17.78 10.17 48.14
N LEU A 105 -17.22 9.86 46.97
CA LEU A 105 -16.56 8.58 46.68
C LEU A 105 -15.33 8.33 47.58
N LEU A 106 -14.58 9.38 47.89
CA LEU A 106 -13.38 9.31 48.73
C LEU A 106 -13.66 9.49 50.23
N GLY A 107 -14.91 9.81 50.62
CA GLY A 107 -15.28 10.11 51.99
C GLY A 107 -14.70 11.43 52.54
N LEU A 108 -14.51 12.43 51.68
CA LEU A 108 -13.93 13.75 51.99
C LEU A 108 -14.97 14.87 52.10
#